data_AF-A0A377IUG7-F1
#
_entry.id   AF-A0A377IUG7-F1
#
_cell.length_a   1.000
_cell.length_b   1.000
_cell.length_c   1.000
_cell.angle_alpha   90.00
_cell.angle_beta   90.00
_cell.angle_gamma   90.00
#
_symmetry.space_group_name_H-M   'P 1'
#
loop_
_entity.id
_entity.type
_entity.pdbx_description
1 polymer ?
#
loop_
_entity_poly.entity_id
_entity_poly.type
_entity_poly.pdbx_seq_one_letter_code
_entity_poly.pdbx_strand_id
1 'polypeptide(L)' 'MEKIDKNMPTFIGITDFGQSSLNFTIRVWAKIEDGIFNVRSELIERIKNALDANHIEIPFNKLDIAIKNQDSSK' A
#
# COMPACT_ATOMS: atom_id res chain seq x y z
N MET A 1 17.04 -4.08 -8.87
CA MET A 1 17.33 -2.91 -7.99
C MET A 1 18.31 -1.92 -8.64
N GLU A 2 18.52 -2.02 -9.95
CA GLU A 2 19.51 -1.22 -10.68
C GLU A 2 18.94 0.11 -11.19
N LYS A 3 17.61 0.19 -11.33
CA LYS A 3 16.87 1.35 -11.86
C LYS A 3 16.43 2.38 -10.82
N ILE A 4 16.80 2.19 -9.54
CA ILE A 4 16.52 3.15 -8.46
C ILE A 4 17.83 3.82 -8.08
N ASP A 5 17.83 5.15 -8.09
CA ASP A 5 18.99 5.95 -7.67
C ASP A 5 19.12 5.92 -6.15
N LYS A 6 20.21 5.31 -5.68
CA LYS A 6 20.53 5.17 -4.25
C LYS A 6 21.18 6.41 -3.64
N ASN A 7 21.70 7.32 -4.46
CA ASN A 7 22.33 8.56 -3.97
C ASN A 7 21.28 9.62 -3.63
N MET A 8 20.09 9.50 -4.19
CA MET A 8 18.97 10.39 -3.90
C MET A 8 18.21 9.93 -2.66
N PRO A 9 17.68 10.87 -1.85
CA PRO A 9 16.94 10.52 -0.65
C PRO A 9 15.67 9.75 -0.99
N THR A 10 15.46 8.64 -0.29
CA THR A 10 14.21 7.87 -0.35
C THR A 10 13.39 8.13 0.90
N PHE A 11 12.07 8.07 0.76
CA PHE A 11 11.16 8.14 1.89
C PHE A 11 10.21 6.94 1.82
N ILE A 12 10.21 6.13 2.87
CA ILE A 12 9.32 4.98 3.03
C ILE A 12 8.78 5.07 4.45
N GLY A 13 7.48 5.34 4.59
CA GLY A 13 6.88 5.53 5.89
C GLY A 13 5.37 5.57 5.85
N ILE A 14 4.77 5.46 7.03
CA ILE A 14 3.35 5.63 7.24
C ILE A 14 3.03 7.10 7.05
N THR A 15 2.06 7.38 6.20
CA THR A 15 1.63 8.75 5.90
C THR A 15 0.38 9.10 6.68
N ASP A 16 -0.55 8.15 6.76
CA ASP A 16 -1.86 8.37 7.37
C ASP A 16 -2.57 7.06 7.69
N PHE A 17 -3.56 7.16 8.57
CA PHE A 17 -4.48 6.08 8.92
C PHE A 17 -5.75 6.23 8.07
N GLY A 18 -5.88 5.41 7.05
CA GLY A 18 -7.05 5.37 6.18
C GLY A 18 -8.26 4.75 6.88
N GLN A 19 -9.44 4.91 6.29
CA GLN A 19 -10.70 4.42 6.86
C GLN A 19 -10.74 2.89 7.07
N SER A 20 -10.02 2.13 6.24
CA SER A 20 -9.93 0.66 6.35
C SER A 20 -8.52 0.14 6.06
N SER A 21 -7.52 1.03 6.08
CA SER A 21 -6.15 0.73 5.66
C SER A 21 -5.14 1.56 6.45
N LEU A 22 -3.89 1.12 6.42
CA LEU A 22 -2.76 1.94 6.85
C LEU A 22 -2.00 2.37 5.59
N ASN A 23 -1.87 3.67 5.38
CA ASN A 23 -1.37 4.21 4.13
C ASN A 23 0.13 4.49 4.23
N PHE A 24 0.90 3.96 3.29
CA PHE A 24 2.33 4.17 3.17
C PHE A 24 2.64 5.05 1.96
N THR A 25 3.51 6.04 2.13
CA THR A 25 4.12 6.75 1.00
C THR A 25 5.51 6.20 0.75
N ILE A 26 5.76 5.93 -0.54
CA ILE A 26 7.06 5.50 -1.06
C ILE A 26 7.51 6.55 -2.07
N ARG A 27 8.57 7.30 -1.75
CA ARG A 27 9.24 8.23 -2.67
C ARG A 27 10.61 7.65 -3.00
N VAL A 28 10.83 7.40 -4.29
CA VAL A 28 12.08 6.91 -4.85
C VAL A 28 12.38 7.67 -6.13
N TRP A 29 13.65 7.70 -6.49
CA TRP A 29 14.14 8.38 -7.70
C TRP A 29 14.61 7.33 -8.70
N ALA A 30 14.32 7.58 -9.97
CA ALA A 30 14.74 6.75 -11.08
C ALA A 30 15.30 7.65 -12.18
N LYS A 31 16.22 7.13 -12.98
CA LYS A 31 16.72 7.86 -14.16
C LYS A 31 15.61 7.92 -15.20
N ILE A 32 15.58 9.02 -15.96
CA ILE A 32 14.60 9.21 -17.04
C ILE A 32 14.74 8.11 -18.10
N GLU A 33 15.97 7.69 -18.38
CA GLU A 33 16.34 6.64 -19.35
C GLU A 33 15.69 5.28 -19.06
N ASP A 34 15.46 4.96 -17.78
CA ASP A 34 14.88 3.68 -17.36
C ASP A 34 13.35 3.60 -17.54
N GLY A 35 12.72 4.72 -17.89
CA GLY A 35 11.27 4.84 -18.09
C GLY A 35 10.50 4.84 -16.77
N ILE A 36 10.04 6.02 -16.35
CA ILE A 36 9.38 6.25 -15.04
C ILE A 36 8.20 5.28 -14.80
N PHE A 37 7.36 5.05 -15.81
CA PHE A 37 6.22 4.14 -15.69
C PHE A 37 6.63 2.68 -15.57
N ASN A 38 7.67 2.26 -16.31
CA ASN A 38 8.18 0.89 -16.25
C ASN A 38 8.76 0.59 -14.87
N VAL A 39 9.56 1.52 -14.33
CA VAL A 39 10.13 1.41 -12.98
C VAL A 39 9.03 1.37 -11.92
N ARG A 40 8.01 2.23 -12.05
CA ARG A 40 6.87 2.23 -11.12
C ARG A 40 6.09 0.92 -11.15
N SER A 41 5.82 0.37 -12.33
CA SER A 41 5.08 -0.90 -12.47
C SER A 41 5.86 -2.06 -11.85
N GLU A 42 7.15 -2.18 -12.19
CA GLU A 42 8.03 -3.22 -11.64
C GLU A 42 8.14 -3.09 -10.10
N LEU A 43 8.21 -1.86 -9.59
CA LEU A 43 8.26 -1.61 -8.15
C LEU A 43 6.98 -2.08 -7.44
N ILE A 44 5.80 -1.78 -7.98
CA ILE A 44 4.51 -2.20 -7.41
C ILE A 44 4.38 -3.72 -7.41
N GLU A 45 4.73 -4.39 -8.51
CA GLU A 45 4.69 -5.85 -8.60
C GLU A 45 5.61 -6.50 -7.56
N ARG A 46 6.82 -5.98 -7.39
CA ARG A 46 7.77 -6.47 -6.39
C ARG A 46 7.28 -6.21 -4.96
N ILE A 47 6.70 -5.05 -4.69
CA ILE A 47 6.10 -4.74 -3.39
C ILE A 47 4.97 -5.72 -3.09
N LYS A 48 4.06 -5.95 -4.04
CA LYS A 48 2.95 -6.90 -3.87
C LYS A 48 3.46 -8.31 -3.57
N ASN A 49 4.38 -8.82 -4.37
CA ASN A 49 4.98 -10.15 -4.17
C ASN A 49 5.68 -10.26 -2.81
N ALA A 50 6.37 -9.20 -2.37
CA ALA A 50 7.04 -9.20 -1.06
C ALA A 50 6.03 -9.15 0.10
N LEU A 51 4.95 -8.36 0.00
CA LEU A 51 3.89 -8.33 1.00
C LEU A 51 3.20 -9.69 1.10
N ASP A 52 2.87 -10.31 -0.03
CA ASP A 52 2.26 -11.64 -0.09
C ASP A 52 3.16 -12.70 0.55
N ALA A 53 4.46 -12.72 0.21
CA ALA A 53 5.43 -13.67 0.77
C ALA A 53 5.60 -13.52 2.29
N ASN A 54 5.42 -12.31 2.82
CA ASN A 54 5.45 -12.03 4.25
C ASN A 54 4.07 -12.16 4.93
N HIS A 55 3.04 -12.63 4.21
CA HIS A 55 1.67 -12.76 4.71
C HIS A 55 1.09 -11.43 5.23
N ILE A 56 1.48 -10.31 4.62
CA ILE A 56 0.95 -8.98 4.93
C ILE A 56 -0.22 -8.72 3.97
N GLU A 57 -1.43 -8.66 4.52
CA GLU A 57 -2.65 -8.44 3.76
C GLU A 57 -2.80 -6.97 3.35
N ILE A 58 -3.23 -6.74 2.10
CA ILE A 58 -3.76 -5.44 1.66
C ILE A 58 -5.28 -5.50 1.87
N PRO A 59 -5.82 -4.82 2.89
CA PRO A 59 -7.21 -4.99 3.28
C PRO A 59 -8.16 -4.40 2.23
N PHE A 60 -9.27 -5.08 2.00
CA PHE A 60 -10.45 -4.47 1.39
C PHE A 60 -11.11 -3.47 2.35
N ASN A 61 -12.09 -2.72 1.86
CA ASN A 61 -12.90 -1.84 2.71
C ASN A 61 -13.56 -2.66 3.83
N LYS A 62 -13.35 -2.23 5.08
CA LYS A 62 -13.88 -2.89 6.28
C LYS A 62 -15.14 -2.16 6.72
N LEU A 63 -16.17 -2.93 7.06
CA LEU A 63 -17.42 -2.45 7.61
C LEU A 63 -17.77 -3.25 8.85
N ASP A 64 -17.77 -2.58 10.00
CA ASP A 64 -18.22 -3.16 11.25
C ASP A 64 -19.74 -2.99 11.38
N ILE A 65 -20.47 -4.11 11.40
CA ILE A 65 -21.93 -4.13 11.47
C ILE A 65 -22.37 -4.48 12.89
N ALA A 66 -23.04 -3.54 13.56
CA ALA A 66 -23.71 -3.79 14.82
C ALA A 66 -25.19 -4.12 14.58
N ILE A 67 -25.62 -5.32 14.95
CA ILE A 67 -27.01 -5.77 14.81
C ILE A 67 -27.69 -5.70 16.18
N LYS A 68 -28.81 -4.97 16.26
CA LYS A 68 -29.68 -4.92 17.44
C LYS A 68 -31.08 -5.40 17.06
N ASN A 69 -31.53 -6.49 17.68
CA ASN A 69 -32.89 -6.96 17.50
C ASN A 69 -33.87 -5.96 18.15
N GLN A 70 -34.91 -5.59 17.41
CA GLN A 70 -36.06 -4.88 17.98
C GLN A 70 -37.13 -5.93 18.27
N ASP A 71 -37.20 -6.40 19.52
CA ASP A 71 -38.32 -7.21 19.97
C ASP A 71 -39.57 -6.32 20.03
N SER A 72 -40.37 -6.33 18.97
CA SER A 72 -41.70 -5.71 18.94
C SER A 72 -42.69 -6.61 19.68
N SER A 73 -42.56 -6.67 21.00
CA SER A 73 -43.58 -7.22 21.90
C SER A 73 -44.23 -6.08 22.67
N LYS A 74 -45.09 -5.31 21.99
CA LYS A 74 -46.23 -4.58 22.58
C LYS A 74 -47.33 -4.41 21.56
#